data_AF-A0A416VXP5-F1
#
_entry.id   AF-A0A416VXP5-F1
#
_cell.length_a   1.000
_cell.length_b   1.000
_cell.length_c   1.000
_cell.angle_alpha   90.00
_cell.angle_beta   90.00
_cell.angle_gamma   90.00
#
_symmetry.space_group_name_H-M   'P 1'
#
loop_
_entity.id
_entity.type
_entity.pdbx_description
1 polymer ?
#
loop_
_entity_poly.entity_id
_entity_poly.type
_entity_poly.pdbx_seq_one_letter_code
_entity_poly.pdbx_strand_id
1 'polypeptide(L)'
;MMKKLFFFLPVFLLAVTCTEVVAQEKGPFPFFRSFLDKNLSNVDFHEPNNPYASGTTSNGTSKRKNQAKLVDGLGLQLTTGKEEVGAFYLPDYTFTTRDGLLIEFEYIMMYTSSSATGLTDGICMFLVDATSNNYIGTNLKYGAEGAGFGYTHRSSVHSSTSTGVTPIVGMKGGYLAVALDQGHFKSWRFEDYEMRNGIPYDKNPTKIDNVQLEKYSTRSNVTIRGAAGRGTKVITIDKKTHTIPEGSWGFPVLITRHTGWDIDKGLEDENTNGLRNEAGFMLNTTSGKFEQYVSPRIDKPFNISGGKVFSNADDPAYRKAIIALEPNLVEGGFIITVTIQHGKEKTVVIEEYVYPSSLSYTENGIPIRVASGDPPTPIWYQNPPVTDLSLNTPQKLLVGFMASTGQLTAHTNVIKNLRITPLYGARSEDDIYDHRRGPVTVRPLENDKAYQDGSGKPSADKDNLDPESLRFWTSEKNCLGASVFRHEVTGQGTWVYDPGLEEVMFFPIKGFTGEASIMYDIKGKYAPYNDENYRSSLARIVINIADNQP
;
A
#
# COMPACT_ATOMS: atom_id res chain seq x y z
N MET A 1 41.32 1.03 80.34
CA MET A 1 40.38 0.29 79.47
C MET A 1 39.60 1.32 78.65
N MET A 2 40.16 1.77 77.53
CA MET A 2 39.62 2.86 76.70
C MET A 2 39.35 2.34 75.28
N LYS A 3 38.10 2.48 74.82
CA LYS A 3 37.63 2.10 73.49
C LYS A 3 38.15 3.10 72.44
N LYS A 4 38.81 2.60 71.40
CA LYS A 4 39.17 3.37 70.19
C LYS A 4 38.06 3.20 69.15
N LEU A 5 37.53 4.33 68.69
CA LEU A 5 36.60 4.46 67.56
C LEU A 5 37.45 4.57 66.28
N PHE A 6 37.20 3.72 65.30
CA PHE A 6 37.83 3.79 63.97
C PHE A 6 36.93 4.58 63.01
N PHE A 7 37.50 5.62 62.41
CA PHE A 7 36.93 6.36 61.27
C PHE A 7 37.29 5.62 59.98
N PHE A 8 36.29 5.33 59.12
CA PHE A 8 36.50 4.85 57.76
C PHE A 8 36.26 5.99 56.77
N LEU A 9 37.24 6.21 55.89
CA LEU A 9 37.26 7.18 54.80
C LEU A 9 36.65 6.53 53.53
N PRO A 10 35.66 7.13 52.85
CA PRO A 10 35.18 6.58 51.58
C PRO A 10 36.03 7.12 50.41
N VAL A 11 36.56 6.20 49.60
CA VAL A 11 37.22 6.46 48.32
C VAL A 11 36.14 6.73 47.26
N PHE A 12 36.17 7.93 46.67
CA PHE A 12 35.36 8.26 45.49
C PHE A 12 35.91 7.53 44.26
N LEU A 13 35.17 6.54 43.74
CA LEU A 13 35.39 6.04 42.37
C LEU A 13 34.67 6.97 41.40
N LEU A 14 35.44 7.62 40.52
CA LEU A 14 34.94 8.36 39.38
C LEU A 14 34.37 7.35 38.37
N ALA A 15 33.05 7.21 38.30
CA ALA A 15 32.39 6.45 37.24
C ALA A 15 32.42 7.29 35.96
N VAL A 16 33.20 6.85 34.98
CA VAL A 16 33.09 7.30 33.59
C VAL A 16 31.69 6.92 33.12
N THR A 17 30.82 7.91 32.95
CA THR A 17 29.53 7.71 32.28
C THR A 17 29.82 7.45 30.80
N CYS A 18 29.90 6.18 30.43
CA CYS A 18 29.69 5.79 29.05
C CYS A 18 28.29 6.28 28.66
N THR A 19 28.22 7.30 27.82
CA THR A 19 26.99 7.60 27.08
C THR A 19 26.68 6.36 26.26
N GLU A 20 25.68 5.61 26.68
CA GLU A 20 25.13 4.56 25.85
C GLU A 20 24.70 5.21 24.54
N VAL A 21 25.34 4.81 23.44
CA VAL A 21 24.79 5.02 22.11
C VAL A 21 23.49 4.24 22.12
N VAL A 22 22.38 4.93 22.35
CA VAL A 22 21.05 4.35 22.13
C VAL A 22 20.97 4.10 20.64
N ALA A 23 21.33 2.89 20.23
CA ALA A 23 20.97 2.38 18.93
C ALA A 23 19.46 2.54 18.83
N GLN A 24 19.00 3.26 17.80
CA GLN A 24 17.59 3.50 17.54
C GLN A 24 16.84 2.17 17.63
N GLU A 25 16.01 1.99 18.66
CA GLU A 25 14.97 0.97 18.61
C GLU A 25 14.19 1.26 17.34
N LYS A 26 14.13 0.28 16.44
CA LYS A 26 13.44 0.33 15.15
C LYS A 26 12.00 0.84 15.37
N GLY A 27 11.80 2.15 15.24
CA GLY A 27 10.48 2.76 15.20
C GLY A 27 9.78 2.39 13.90
N PRO A 28 8.44 2.29 13.88
CA PRO A 28 7.70 1.68 12.78
C PRO A 28 7.79 2.49 11.48
N PHE A 29 8.08 3.79 11.49
CA PHE A 29 8.18 4.62 10.28
C PHE A 29 9.20 5.74 10.47
N PRO A 30 9.74 6.34 9.39
CA PRO A 30 9.49 6.03 7.97
C PRO A 30 10.08 4.69 7.53
N PHE A 31 9.38 4.00 6.64
CA PHE A 31 9.83 2.80 5.96
C PHE A 31 10.16 3.09 4.51
N PHE A 32 11.34 2.67 4.06
CA PHE A 32 11.70 2.64 2.66
C PHE A 32 12.26 1.27 2.29
N ARG A 33 11.89 0.80 1.10
CA ARG A 33 12.43 -0.41 0.50
C ARG A 33 12.45 -0.26 -1.01
N SER A 34 13.66 -0.13 -1.55
CA SER A 34 13.87 -0.50 -2.95
C SER A 34 13.94 -2.02 -3.03
N PHE A 35 13.25 -2.64 -3.97
CA PHE A 35 13.38 -4.06 -4.30
C PHE A 35 14.41 -4.30 -5.42
N LEU A 36 15.07 -3.24 -5.90
CA LEU A 36 16.14 -3.32 -6.89
C LEU A 36 17.49 -3.69 -6.24
N ASP A 37 17.64 -3.46 -4.93
CA ASP A 37 18.83 -3.76 -4.14
C ASP A 37 18.94 -5.24 -3.70
N LYS A 38 17.95 -6.06 -4.07
CA LYS A 38 17.80 -7.48 -3.70
C LYS A 38 17.63 -7.73 -2.19
N ASN A 39 17.18 -6.73 -1.44
CA ASN A 39 16.97 -6.80 -0.01
C ASN A 39 15.50 -7.07 0.35
N LEU A 40 15.26 -8.09 1.18
CA LEU A 40 13.94 -8.44 1.71
C LEU A 40 13.86 -8.29 3.24
N SER A 41 14.76 -7.51 3.83
CA SER A 41 14.72 -7.24 5.27
C SER A 41 13.33 -6.69 5.66
N ASN A 42 12.71 -7.31 6.66
CA ASN A 42 11.38 -6.97 7.18
C ASN A 42 10.23 -7.09 6.15
N VAL A 43 10.41 -7.95 5.15
CA VAL A 43 9.39 -8.30 4.17
C VAL A 43 9.15 -9.80 4.27
N ASP A 44 7.90 -10.17 4.58
CA ASP A 44 7.48 -11.57 4.66
C ASP A 44 6.46 -11.91 3.57
N PHE A 45 6.42 -13.18 3.21
CA PHE A 45 5.47 -13.73 2.25
C PHE A 45 4.48 -14.62 2.99
N HIS A 46 3.19 -14.35 2.84
CA HIS A 46 2.17 -15.19 3.47
C HIS A 46 1.60 -16.24 2.50
N GLU A 47 1.21 -17.37 3.07
CA GLU A 47 0.66 -18.53 2.37
C GLU A 47 -0.84 -18.37 2.06
N PRO A 48 -1.39 -19.11 1.08
CA PRO A 48 -2.82 -19.17 0.86
C PRO A 48 -3.54 -19.80 2.05
N ASN A 49 -4.77 -19.37 2.31
CA ASN A 49 -5.72 -20.24 3.00
C ASN A 49 -6.17 -21.35 2.05
N ASN A 50 -6.73 -22.45 2.56
CA ASN A 50 -7.30 -23.53 1.73
C ASN A 50 -6.44 -23.88 0.49
N PRO A 51 -5.16 -24.28 0.65
CA PRO A 51 -4.19 -24.34 -0.46
C PRO A 51 -4.68 -25.17 -1.65
N TYR A 52 -5.32 -26.31 -1.38
CA TYR A 52 -5.81 -27.20 -2.42
C TYR A 52 -7.14 -26.77 -3.05
N ALA A 53 -7.72 -25.62 -2.69
CA ALA A 53 -9.08 -25.25 -3.12
C ALA A 53 -9.23 -25.10 -4.64
N SER A 54 -8.14 -24.89 -5.36
CA SER A 54 -8.09 -24.74 -6.83
C SER A 54 -7.36 -25.91 -7.50
N GLY A 55 -7.18 -27.01 -6.77
CA GLY A 55 -6.55 -28.24 -7.25
C GLY A 55 -5.02 -28.25 -7.14
N THR A 56 -4.42 -29.26 -7.77
CA THR A 56 -2.98 -29.51 -7.77
C THR A 56 -2.37 -29.37 -9.16
N THR A 57 -1.06 -29.14 -9.21
CA THR A 57 -0.25 -29.27 -10.43
C THR A 57 -0.11 -30.74 -10.84
N SER A 58 0.46 -31.00 -12.01
CA SER A 58 0.79 -32.36 -12.49
C SER A 58 1.69 -33.14 -11.53
N ASN A 59 2.48 -32.42 -10.72
CA ASN A 59 3.43 -33.01 -9.78
C ASN A 59 2.83 -33.17 -8.37
N GLY A 60 1.51 -33.00 -8.23
CA GLY A 60 0.78 -33.18 -6.96
C GLY A 60 0.90 -32.04 -5.95
N THR A 61 1.57 -30.94 -6.30
CA THR A 61 1.68 -29.76 -5.42
C THR A 61 0.46 -28.83 -5.57
N SER A 62 0.13 -28.07 -4.53
CA SER A 62 -0.95 -27.07 -4.59
C SER A 62 -0.76 -26.07 -5.74
N LYS A 63 -1.81 -25.79 -6.51
CA LYS A 63 -1.79 -24.69 -7.50
C LYS A 63 -1.74 -23.33 -6.80
N ARG A 64 -2.43 -23.18 -5.67
CA ARG A 64 -2.38 -21.96 -4.87
C ARG A 64 -1.07 -21.96 -4.09
N LYS A 65 -0.16 -21.10 -4.52
CA LYS A 65 1.12 -20.82 -3.86
C LYS A 65 1.47 -19.37 -4.14
N ASN A 66 2.21 -18.76 -3.21
CA ASN A 66 2.72 -17.42 -3.40
C ASN A 66 3.84 -17.44 -4.45
N GLN A 67 3.73 -16.60 -5.47
CA GLN A 67 4.67 -16.54 -6.60
C GLN A 67 5.67 -15.38 -6.47
N ALA A 68 5.54 -14.55 -5.43
CA ALA A 68 6.35 -13.37 -5.27
C ALA A 68 7.84 -13.73 -5.14
N LYS A 69 8.67 -13.05 -5.92
CA LYS A 69 10.13 -13.21 -5.91
C LYS A 69 10.83 -11.96 -6.40
N LEU A 70 12.06 -11.76 -5.94
CA LEU A 70 12.93 -10.73 -6.49
C LEU A 70 13.40 -11.11 -7.89
N VAL A 71 13.36 -10.14 -8.81
CA VAL A 71 13.92 -10.25 -10.16
C VAL A 71 14.87 -9.11 -10.39
N ASP A 72 16.10 -9.44 -10.79
CA ASP A 72 17.18 -8.48 -10.97
C ASP A 72 16.82 -7.40 -11.99
N GLY A 73 17.11 -6.13 -11.66
CA GLY A 73 16.77 -4.97 -12.47
C GLY A 73 15.27 -4.67 -12.62
N LEU A 74 14.37 -5.53 -12.11
CA LEU A 74 12.93 -5.39 -12.25
C LEU A 74 12.25 -4.97 -10.93
N GLY A 75 12.60 -5.63 -9.81
CA GLY A 75 12.02 -5.38 -8.49
C GLY A 75 11.39 -6.65 -7.89
N LEU A 76 10.43 -6.47 -6.99
CA LEU A 76 9.66 -7.58 -6.41
C LEU A 76 8.52 -7.95 -7.36
N GLN A 77 8.77 -8.97 -8.19
CA GLN A 77 7.78 -9.52 -9.11
C GLN A 77 6.77 -10.36 -8.31
N LEU A 78 5.50 -9.96 -8.36
CA LEU A 78 4.41 -10.64 -7.67
C LEU A 78 3.81 -11.75 -8.54
N THR A 79 3.60 -11.49 -9.83
CA THR A 79 3.11 -12.51 -10.78
C THR A 79 3.80 -12.38 -12.12
N THR A 80 3.73 -13.44 -12.92
CA THR A 80 4.18 -13.50 -14.32
C THR A 80 3.34 -14.44 -15.19
N GLY A 81 2.45 -15.21 -14.59
CA GLY A 81 1.66 -16.24 -15.26
C GLY A 81 0.16 -15.99 -15.16
N LYS A 82 -0.59 -17.03 -15.49
CA LYS A 82 -2.06 -17.12 -15.30
C LYS A 82 -2.36 -17.81 -13.97
N GLU A 83 -3.49 -17.49 -13.37
CA GLU A 83 -3.95 -18.10 -12.11
C GLU A 83 -2.92 -17.96 -10.97
N GLU A 84 -2.18 -16.84 -10.95
CA GLU A 84 -1.14 -16.60 -9.96
C GLU A 84 -1.59 -15.61 -8.88
N VAL A 85 -0.99 -15.75 -7.70
CA VAL A 85 -1.01 -14.75 -6.64
C VAL A 85 0.42 -14.55 -6.18
N GLY A 86 0.85 -13.30 -6.07
CA GLY A 86 2.05 -12.92 -5.33
C GLY A 86 1.68 -11.96 -4.24
N ALA A 87 2.14 -12.18 -3.02
CA ALA A 87 1.79 -11.33 -1.89
C ALA A 87 2.94 -11.18 -0.89
N PHE A 88 3.08 -10.00 -0.30
CA PHE A 88 4.00 -9.78 0.81
C PHE A 88 3.39 -8.83 1.83
N TYR A 89 3.97 -8.78 3.02
CA TYR A 89 3.57 -7.87 4.09
C TYR A 89 4.77 -7.45 4.92
N LEU A 90 4.58 -6.44 5.76
CA LEU A 90 5.63 -5.88 6.61
C LEU A 90 5.37 -6.24 8.09
N PRO A 91 5.88 -7.38 8.61
CA PRO A 91 5.56 -7.89 9.96
C PRO A 91 5.90 -6.91 11.08
N ASP A 92 7.03 -6.21 10.95
CA ASP A 92 7.56 -5.33 11.99
C ASP A 92 7.02 -3.88 11.89
N TYR A 93 6.16 -3.60 10.91
CA TYR A 93 5.71 -2.25 10.53
C TYR A 93 4.22 -2.09 10.79
N THR A 94 3.84 -2.15 12.07
CA THR A 94 2.48 -1.84 12.50
C THR A 94 2.33 -0.37 12.83
N PHE A 95 1.18 0.23 12.50
CA PHE A 95 0.88 1.64 12.79
C PHE A 95 -0.46 1.79 13.49
N THR A 96 -0.66 2.94 14.14
CA THR A 96 -1.95 3.32 14.70
C THR A 96 -2.78 4.08 13.68
N THR A 97 -4.10 4.02 13.80
CA THR A 97 -5.01 4.78 12.94
C THR A 97 -5.00 6.30 13.24
N ARG A 98 -4.30 6.74 14.31
CA ARG A 98 -4.27 8.14 14.74
C ARG A 98 -3.21 8.97 14.03
N ASP A 99 -2.13 8.34 13.57
CA ASP A 99 -0.97 9.05 13.03
C ASP A 99 -1.17 9.42 11.56
N GLY A 100 -2.03 8.66 10.87
CA GLY A 100 -2.21 8.72 9.43
C GLY A 100 -0.99 8.18 8.69
N LEU A 101 -1.18 7.75 7.46
CA LEU A 101 -0.07 7.26 6.63
C LEU A 101 -0.10 7.85 5.24
N LEU A 102 1.09 8.00 4.68
CA LEU A 102 1.30 8.12 3.26
C LEU A 102 2.00 6.85 2.77
N ILE A 103 1.35 6.11 1.88
CA ILE A 103 1.88 4.90 1.25
C ILE A 103 2.15 5.22 -0.21
N GLU A 104 3.39 5.07 -0.63
CA GLU A 104 3.83 5.36 -1.99
C GLU A 104 4.55 4.14 -2.56
N PHE A 105 4.13 3.67 -3.73
CA PHE A 105 4.85 2.60 -4.39
C PHE A 105 4.87 2.72 -5.90
N GLU A 106 6.05 2.48 -6.46
CA GLU A 106 6.26 2.35 -7.90
C GLU A 106 5.93 0.95 -8.36
N TYR A 107 5.20 0.82 -9.46
CA TYR A 107 4.72 -0.49 -9.90
C TYR A 107 4.77 -0.65 -11.42
N ILE A 108 5.03 -1.88 -11.86
CA ILE A 108 4.92 -2.27 -13.27
C ILE A 108 3.75 -3.24 -13.40
N MET A 109 2.91 -2.96 -14.38
CA MET A 109 1.81 -3.80 -14.80
C MET A 109 1.93 -3.95 -16.32
N MET A 110 2.14 -5.18 -16.80
CA MET A 110 2.25 -5.42 -18.23
C MET A 110 1.89 -6.86 -18.59
N TYR A 111 1.43 -7.07 -19.82
CA TYR A 111 1.35 -8.42 -20.36
C TYR A 111 2.73 -9.07 -20.36
N THR A 112 2.80 -10.34 -19.95
CA THR A 112 4.08 -11.06 -19.86
C THR A 112 4.69 -11.33 -21.23
N SER A 113 3.86 -11.51 -22.25
CA SER A 113 4.28 -11.62 -23.65
C SER A 113 3.64 -10.51 -24.49
N SER A 114 4.36 -10.07 -25.54
CA SER A 114 3.87 -9.05 -26.48
C SER A 114 2.64 -9.48 -27.29
N SER A 115 2.40 -10.79 -27.39
CA SER A 115 1.22 -11.38 -28.04
C SER A 115 0.02 -11.55 -27.11
N ALA A 116 0.20 -11.40 -25.79
CA ALA A 116 -0.89 -11.56 -24.85
C ALA A 116 -1.81 -10.35 -24.90
N THR A 117 -3.10 -10.64 -24.95
CA THR A 117 -4.19 -9.68 -24.83
C THR A 117 -5.22 -10.25 -23.86
N GLY A 118 -6.15 -9.42 -23.37
CA GLY A 118 -7.28 -9.88 -22.57
C GLY A 118 -7.30 -9.36 -21.14
N LEU A 119 -8.14 -9.97 -20.31
CA LEU A 119 -8.42 -9.53 -18.94
C LEU A 119 -7.40 -10.12 -17.96
N THR A 120 -6.94 -9.28 -17.07
CA THR A 120 -6.18 -9.65 -15.88
C THR A 120 -6.69 -8.84 -14.71
N ASP A 121 -6.16 -9.04 -13.51
CA ASP A 121 -6.76 -8.48 -12.30
C ASP A 121 -5.98 -7.25 -11.83
N GLY A 122 -4.76 -7.42 -11.33
CA GLY A 122 -3.87 -6.29 -11.01
C GLY A 122 -3.20 -6.38 -9.65
N ILE A 123 -2.95 -5.22 -9.04
CA ILE A 123 -2.23 -5.07 -7.75
C ILE A 123 -3.16 -4.45 -6.70
N CYS A 124 -3.06 -4.88 -5.45
CA CYS A 124 -3.82 -4.37 -4.32
C CYS A 124 -2.90 -4.16 -3.12
N MET A 125 -3.00 -2.97 -2.50
CA MET A 125 -2.51 -2.71 -1.15
C MET A 125 -3.64 -3.03 -0.17
N PHE A 126 -3.33 -3.71 0.92
CA PHE A 126 -4.31 -4.04 1.94
C PHE A 126 -3.81 -3.69 3.35
N LEU A 127 -4.76 -3.38 4.23
CA LEU A 127 -4.56 -3.19 5.66
C LEU A 127 -5.26 -4.31 6.43
N VAL A 128 -4.59 -4.85 7.44
CA VAL A 128 -5.11 -5.92 8.30
C VAL A 128 -5.16 -5.43 9.73
N ASP A 129 -6.22 -5.79 10.44
CA ASP A 129 -6.32 -5.61 11.89
C ASP A 129 -5.20 -6.37 12.61
N ALA A 130 -4.27 -5.61 13.18
CA ALA A 130 -3.13 -6.08 13.95
C ALA A 130 -3.26 -5.75 15.45
N THR A 131 -4.48 -5.42 15.90
CA THR A 131 -4.76 -5.15 17.34
C THR A 131 -4.43 -6.35 18.21
N SER A 132 -4.58 -7.56 17.65
CA SER A 132 -4.17 -8.83 18.26
C SER A 132 -3.49 -9.72 17.21
N ASN A 133 -2.86 -10.81 17.67
CA ASN A 133 -2.20 -11.78 16.78
C ASN A 133 -3.18 -12.70 16.01
N ASN A 134 -4.49 -12.48 16.12
CA ASN A 134 -5.51 -13.35 15.52
C ASN A 134 -5.49 -13.35 13.99
N TYR A 135 -4.95 -12.29 13.36
CA TYR A 135 -5.00 -12.10 11.90
C TYR A 135 -3.64 -11.78 11.26
N ILE A 136 -2.56 -11.81 12.04
CA ILE A 136 -1.19 -11.49 11.58
C ILE A 136 -0.24 -12.68 11.79
N GLY A 137 0.99 -12.56 11.27
CA GLY A 137 1.99 -13.62 11.33
C GLY A 137 1.51 -14.90 10.64
N THR A 138 1.61 -16.04 11.31
CA THR A 138 1.17 -17.33 10.75
C THR A 138 -0.32 -17.41 10.46
N ASN A 139 -1.14 -16.57 11.10
CA ASN A 139 -2.59 -16.47 10.88
C ASN A 139 -2.97 -15.61 9.68
N LEU A 140 -2.05 -14.78 9.17
CA LEU A 140 -2.27 -14.02 7.94
C LEU A 140 -2.23 -14.98 6.75
N LYS A 141 -3.34 -15.07 6.03
CA LYS A 141 -3.49 -15.91 4.83
C LYS A 141 -4.27 -15.15 3.77
N TYR A 142 -3.85 -15.26 2.51
CA TYR A 142 -4.59 -14.65 1.40
C TYR A 142 -5.78 -15.53 0.99
N GLY A 143 -6.84 -14.85 0.57
CA GLY A 143 -8.09 -15.38 0.04
C GLY A 143 -8.04 -15.76 -1.44
N ALA A 144 -9.14 -15.55 -2.14
CA ALA A 144 -9.32 -16.06 -3.50
C ALA A 144 -8.45 -15.34 -4.53
N GLU A 145 -7.79 -16.11 -5.39
CA GLU A 145 -7.06 -15.62 -6.58
C GLU A 145 -7.99 -15.02 -7.66
N GLY A 146 -7.37 -14.50 -8.72
CA GLY A 146 -8.03 -13.82 -9.83
C GLY A 146 -8.74 -12.57 -9.35
N ALA A 147 -10.02 -12.47 -9.66
CA ALA A 147 -10.85 -11.32 -9.33
C ALA A 147 -10.99 -11.07 -7.81
N GLY A 148 -10.63 -12.05 -6.97
CA GLY A 148 -10.60 -11.87 -5.53
C GLY A 148 -9.36 -11.16 -4.99
N PHE A 149 -8.32 -11.01 -5.82
CA PHE A 149 -7.00 -10.43 -5.57
C PHE A 149 -6.17 -11.09 -4.46
N GLY A 150 -6.69 -12.11 -3.78
CA GLY A 150 -6.15 -12.60 -2.50
C GLY A 150 -6.71 -11.86 -1.29
N TYR A 151 -7.54 -10.83 -1.47
CA TYR A 151 -8.16 -10.10 -0.36
C TYR A 151 -9.52 -10.68 0.02
N THR A 152 -10.34 -10.94 -1.00
CA THR A 152 -11.74 -11.34 -0.81
C THR A 152 -11.95 -12.84 -0.84
N HIS A 153 -13.16 -13.27 -0.51
CA HIS A 153 -13.56 -14.67 -0.59
C HIS A 153 -13.96 -15.08 -2.00
N ARG A 154 -14.10 -16.39 -2.21
CA ARG A 154 -14.80 -16.98 -3.34
C ARG A 154 -15.79 -18.01 -2.84
N SER A 155 -17.05 -17.80 -3.14
CA SER A 155 -18.05 -18.85 -3.04
C SER A 155 -18.07 -19.69 -4.32
N SER A 156 -18.41 -20.97 -4.18
CA SER A 156 -18.52 -21.93 -5.29
C SER A 156 -19.52 -23.02 -4.93
N VAL A 157 -20.18 -23.56 -5.96
CA VAL A 157 -21.06 -24.74 -5.86
C VAL A 157 -20.29 -26.04 -5.78
N HIS A 158 -19.04 -26.07 -6.24
CA HIS A 158 -18.27 -27.31 -6.26
C HIS A 158 -17.72 -27.64 -4.88
N SER A 159 -17.99 -28.87 -4.42
CA SER A 159 -17.42 -29.43 -3.19
C SER A 159 -16.11 -30.19 -3.42
N SER A 160 -15.75 -30.45 -4.68
CA SER A 160 -14.53 -31.16 -5.08
C SER A 160 -13.80 -30.45 -6.21
N THR A 161 -12.46 -30.50 -6.16
CA THR A 161 -11.60 -29.97 -7.22
C THR A 161 -11.60 -30.82 -8.49
N SER A 162 -12.18 -32.03 -8.45
CA SER A 162 -12.38 -32.86 -9.64
C SER A 162 -13.49 -32.32 -10.55
N THR A 163 -14.38 -31.49 -10.01
CA THR A 163 -15.56 -30.97 -10.70
C THR A 163 -15.53 -29.46 -10.90
N GLY A 164 -14.53 -28.76 -10.38
CA GLY A 164 -14.40 -27.31 -10.46
C GLY A 164 -13.44 -26.78 -9.40
N VAL A 165 -13.63 -25.54 -8.94
CA VAL A 165 -12.86 -24.99 -7.80
C VAL A 165 -13.74 -24.92 -6.56
N THR A 166 -13.17 -25.16 -5.39
CA THR A 166 -13.93 -25.17 -4.12
C THR A 166 -13.96 -23.79 -3.46
N PRO A 167 -14.86 -23.56 -2.48
CA PRO A 167 -14.97 -22.30 -1.76
C PRO A 167 -13.68 -21.92 -1.02
N ILE A 168 -13.42 -20.61 -0.95
CA ILE A 168 -12.26 -20.01 -0.31
C ILE A 168 -12.74 -18.88 0.60
N VAL A 169 -12.25 -18.82 1.84
CA VAL A 169 -12.46 -17.66 2.71
C VAL A 169 -11.58 -16.49 2.27
N GLY A 170 -12.03 -15.26 2.45
CA GLY A 170 -11.20 -14.07 2.29
C GLY A 170 -10.18 -13.92 3.41
N MET A 171 -9.46 -12.81 3.38
CA MET A 171 -8.54 -12.42 4.44
C MET A 171 -9.33 -12.03 5.70
N LYS A 172 -9.44 -12.92 6.68
CA LYS A 172 -10.35 -12.78 7.84
C LYS A 172 -10.13 -11.51 8.70
N GLY A 173 -8.97 -10.88 8.63
CA GLY A 173 -8.65 -9.61 9.29
C GLY A 173 -8.54 -8.39 8.37
N GLY A 174 -8.88 -8.53 7.09
CA GLY A 174 -8.82 -7.42 6.14
C GLY A 174 -9.69 -6.26 6.62
N TYR A 175 -9.11 -5.07 6.67
CA TYR A 175 -9.78 -3.85 7.10
C TYR A 175 -10.04 -2.91 5.92
N LEU A 176 -9.07 -2.75 5.03
CA LEU A 176 -9.16 -1.88 3.86
C LEU A 176 -8.33 -2.49 2.73
N ALA A 177 -8.81 -2.39 1.50
CA ALA A 177 -8.04 -2.71 0.30
C ALA A 177 -8.17 -1.59 -0.74
N VAL A 178 -7.05 -1.19 -1.33
CA VAL A 178 -6.97 -0.24 -2.45
C VAL A 178 -6.31 -0.95 -3.61
N ALA A 179 -7.06 -1.16 -4.69
CA ALA A 179 -6.64 -1.93 -5.85
C ALA A 179 -6.45 -1.06 -7.09
N LEU A 180 -5.38 -1.35 -7.81
CA LEU A 180 -5.14 -0.99 -9.20
C LEU A 180 -5.81 -2.07 -10.05
N ASP A 181 -7.07 -1.86 -10.39
CA ASP A 181 -8.03 -2.86 -10.84
C ASP A 181 -8.25 -2.84 -12.35
N GLN A 182 -7.85 -3.91 -13.03
CA GLN A 182 -8.05 -4.10 -14.46
C GLN A 182 -9.47 -4.57 -14.84
N GLY A 183 -10.39 -4.65 -13.88
CA GLY A 183 -11.83 -4.64 -14.12
C GLY A 183 -12.65 -5.52 -13.20
N HIS A 184 -12.06 -6.54 -12.58
CA HIS A 184 -12.80 -7.57 -11.86
C HIS A 184 -12.91 -7.36 -10.36
N PHE A 185 -12.01 -6.58 -9.73
CA PHE A 185 -12.08 -6.38 -8.27
C PHE A 185 -13.34 -5.64 -7.88
N LYS A 186 -13.82 -4.68 -8.68
CA LYS A 186 -15.11 -4.01 -8.43
C LYS A 186 -16.35 -4.84 -8.79
N SER A 187 -16.19 -5.82 -9.66
CA SER A 187 -17.32 -6.46 -10.34
C SER A 187 -17.97 -7.53 -9.47
N TRP A 188 -19.29 -7.59 -9.55
CA TRP A 188 -20.04 -8.74 -9.05
C TRP A 188 -19.69 -9.99 -9.85
N ARG A 189 -19.59 -11.13 -9.16
CA ARG A 189 -19.37 -12.44 -9.78
C ARG A 189 -20.50 -13.37 -9.38
N PHE A 190 -21.09 -14.03 -10.37
CA PHE A 190 -22.18 -14.98 -10.16
C PHE A 190 -22.13 -16.11 -11.19
N GLU A 191 -21.11 -16.94 -11.06
CA GLU A 191 -20.86 -18.13 -11.88
C GLU A 191 -20.75 -19.34 -10.94
N ASP A 192 -21.01 -20.56 -11.43
CA ASP A 192 -21.03 -21.78 -10.58
C ASP A 192 -19.73 -21.96 -9.75
N TYR A 193 -18.60 -21.58 -10.33
CA TYR A 193 -17.28 -21.69 -9.72
C TYR A 193 -16.82 -20.42 -8.97
N GLU A 194 -17.48 -19.28 -9.15
CA GLU A 194 -17.14 -18.02 -8.49
C GLU A 194 -18.38 -17.14 -8.25
N MET A 195 -18.73 -17.02 -6.97
CA MET A 195 -19.72 -16.07 -6.48
C MET A 195 -19.07 -15.14 -5.46
N ARG A 196 -19.26 -13.83 -5.63
CA ARG A 196 -18.72 -12.79 -4.75
C ARG A 196 -19.47 -11.50 -4.95
N ASN A 197 -19.71 -10.74 -3.88
CA ASN A 197 -20.33 -9.43 -4.00
C ASN A 197 -19.51 -8.40 -4.80
N GLY A 198 -20.23 -7.47 -5.41
CA GLY A 198 -19.66 -6.35 -6.15
C GLY A 198 -20.73 -5.58 -6.90
N ILE A 199 -20.30 -4.74 -7.84
CA ILE A 199 -21.21 -3.96 -8.68
C ILE A 199 -21.76 -4.84 -9.80
N PRO A 200 -23.09 -5.03 -9.90
CA PRO A 200 -23.69 -5.77 -11.01
C PRO A 200 -23.75 -4.88 -12.26
N TYR A 201 -23.38 -5.44 -13.41
CA TYR A 201 -23.46 -4.79 -14.72
C TYR A 201 -24.29 -5.64 -15.69
N ASP A 202 -25.22 -5.05 -16.44
CA ASP A 202 -26.00 -5.74 -17.48
C ASP A 202 -26.31 -4.79 -18.65
N LYS A 203 -26.50 -5.35 -19.86
CA LYS A 203 -26.94 -4.61 -21.05
C LYS A 203 -28.34 -4.03 -20.87
N ASN A 204 -29.19 -4.75 -20.15
CA ASN A 204 -30.59 -4.45 -19.87
C ASN A 204 -30.79 -4.39 -18.34
N PRO A 205 -30.70 -3.18 -17.73
CA PRO A 205 -30.60 -3.01 -16.28
C PRO A 205 -31.95 -3.20 -15.53
N THR A 206 -32.66 -4.29 -15.79
CA THR A 206 -33.97 -4.59 -15.19
C THR A 206 -34.03 -5.93 -14.46
N LYS A 207 -32.96 -6.73 -14.51
CA LYS A 207 -32.95 -8.11 -14.00
C LYS A 207 -32.65 -8.23 -12.50
N ILE A 208 -31.89 -7.28 -11.95
CA ILE A 208 -31.47 -7.24 -10.55
C ILE A 208 -31.49 -5.79 -10.07
N ASP A 209 -31.93 -5.57 -8.83
CA ASP A 209 -31.90 -4.25 -8.21
C ASP A 209 -30.48 -3.70 -8.16
N ASN A 210 -30.35 -2.38 -8.33
CA ASN A 210 -29.07 -1.66 -8.34
C ASN A 210 -28.05 -2.09 -9.42
N VAL A 211 -28.51 -2.73 -10.51
CA VAL A 211 -27.66 -3.01 -11.68
C VAL A 211 -27.30 -1.75 -12.45
N GLN A 212 -26.04 -1.68 -12.87
CA GLN A 212 -25.49 -0.60 -13.67
C GLN A 212 -25.43 -1.02 -15.15
N LEU A 213 -25.39 -0.04 -16.06
CA LEU A 213 -25.24 -0.33 -17.49
C LEU A 213 -23.88 -0.99 -17.78
N GLU A 214 -23.89 -2.01 -18.64
CA GLU A 214 -22.68 -2.76 -19.03
C GLU A 214 -21.55 -1.86 -19.58
N LYS A 215 -21.87 -0.73 -20.22
CA LYS A 215 -20.86 0.23 -20.69
C LYS A 215 -19.94 0.75 -19.57
N TYR A 216 -20.38 0.67 -18.32
CA TYR A 216 -19.59 1.08 -17.16
C TYR A 216 -18.78 -0.05 -16.52
N SER A 217 -18.85 -1.28 -17.05
CA SER A 217 -17.97 -2.38 -16.68
C SER A 217 -16.58 -2.20 -17.33
N THR A 218 -15.91 -1.11 -16.99
CA THR A 218 -14.65 -0.69 -17.61
C THR A 218 -13.43 -1.42 -17.04
N ARG A 219 -12.26 -1.22 -17.66
CA ARG A 219 -10.94 -1.65 -17.13
C ARG A 219 -10.17 -0.45 -16.62
N SER A 220 -8.95 -0.64 -16.11
CA SER A 220 -8.12 0.47 -15.62
C SER A 220 -8.83 1.36 -14.59
N ASN A 221 -9.10 0.79 -13.42
CA ASN A 221 -9.81 1.44 -12.34
C ASN A 221 -8.92 1.54 -11.10
N VAL A 222 -9.20 2.52 -10.25
CA VAL A 222 -8.85 2.45 -8.83
C VAL A 222 -10.09 2.04 -8.07
N THR A 223 -9.99 0.96 -7.30
CA THR A 223 -11.13 0.37 -6.56
C THR A 223 -10.77 0.22 -5.08
N ILE A 224 -11.64 0.69 -4.19
CA ILE A 224 -11.53 0.48 -2.74
C ILE A 224 -12.55 -0.56 -2.30
N ARG A 225 -12.10 -1.56 -1.53
CA ARG A 225 -12.97 -2.51 -0.82
C ARG A 225 -12.82 -2.38 0.71
N GLY A 226 -13.93 -2.60 1.41
CA GLY A 226 -14.03 -2.52 2.87
C GLY A 226 -13.57 -3.77 3.61
N ALA A 227 -13.87 -3.84 4.89
CA ALA A 227 -13.39 -4.87 5.79
C ALA A 227 -14.05 -6.25 5.59
N ALA A 228 -13.38 -7.29 6.06
CA ALA A 228 -13.91 -8.62 6.26
C ALA A 228 -15.02 -8.63 7.32
N GLY A 229 -16.06 -9.42 7.11
CA GLY A 229 -17.06 -9.69 8.13
C GLY A 229 -16.49 -10.56 9.27
N ARG A 230 -16.84 -10.24 10.52
CA ARG A 230 -16.39 -10.93 11.74
C ARG A 230 -17.38 -11.99 12.20
N GLY A 231 -16.91 -13.20 12.49
CA GLY A 231 -17.77 -14.30 12.94
C GLY A 231 -18.75 -14.80 11.86
N THR A 232 -19.69 -15.64 12.29
CA THR A 232 -20.72 -16.21 11.40
C THR A 232 -21.84 -15.20 11.17
N LYS A 233 -22.22 -14.98 9.90
CA LYS A 233 -23.40 -14.19 9.51
C LYS A 233 -24.56 -15.13 9.18
N VAL A 234 -25.75 -14.79 9.65
CA VAL A 234 -27.00 -15.43 9.24
C VAL A 234 -27.80 -14.44 8.40
N ILE A 235 -28.17 -14.84 7.19
CA ILE A 235 -28.98 -14.04 6.27
C ILE A 235 -30.21 -14.87 5.90
N THR A 236 -31.40 -14.34 6.17
CA THR A 236 -32.67 -14.96 5.79
C THR A 236 -33.34 -14.13 4.70
N ILE A 237 -33.61 -14.76 3.55
CA ILE A 237 -34.27 -14.14 2.39
C ILE A 237 -35.37 -15.10 1.94
N ASP A 238 -36.58 -14.59 1.82
CA ASP A 238 -37.78 -15.40 1.63
C ASP A 238 -37.86 -16.54 2.68
N LYS A 239 -37.92 -17.80 2.23
CA LYS A 239 -37.94 -19.01 3.08
C LYS A 239 -36.58 -19.70 3.20
N LYS A 240 -35.48 -19.03 2.85
CA LYS A 240 -34.13 -19.62 2.83
C LYS A 240 -33.23 -18.90 3.82
N THR A 241 -32.49 -19.68 4.60
CA THR A 241 -31.54 -19.17 5.59
C THR A 241 -30.13 -19.60 5.20
N HIS A 242 -29.25 -18.62 5.08
CA HIS A 242 -27.83 -18.79 4.76
C HIS A 242 -27.02 -18.59 6.03
N THR A 243 -26.20 -19.57 6.38
CA THR A 243 -25.19 -19.45 7.44
C THR A 243 -23.83 -19.31 6.78
N ILE A 244 -23.24 -18.12 6.88
CA ILE A 244 -22.02 -17.76 6.17
C ILE A 244 -20.89 -17.60 7.20
N PRO A 245 -19.82 -18.41 7.13
CA PRO A 245 -18.75 -18.37 8.12
C PRO A 245 -17.90 -17.09 8.00
N GLU A 246 -17.13 -16.80 9.05
CA GLU A 246 -16.14 -15.71 9.05
C GLU A 246 -15.20 -15.80 7.85
N GLY A 247 -14.96 -14.65 7.22
CA GLY A 247 -14.16 -14.57 6.01
C GLY A 247 -14.92 -14.92 4.74
N SER A 248 -16.17 -15.41 4.78
CA SER A 248 -16.98 -15.66 3.58
C SER A 248 -18.08 -14.60 3.34
N TRP A 249 -18.03 -13.48 4.07
CA TRP A 249 -18.90 -12.32 3.91
C TRP A 249 -18.11 -11.03 4.22
N GLY A 250 -18.69 -9.88 3.90
CA GLY A 250 -18.03 -8.58 3.95
C GLY A 250 -17.29 -8.28 2.65
N PHE A 251 -16.18 -7.54 2.77
CA PHE A 251 -15.38 -7.06 1.66
C PHE A 251 -16.15 -6.25 0.60
N PRO A 252 -17.11 -5.38 0.98
CA PRO A 252 -17.91 -4.66 0.00
C PRO A 252 -17.04 -3.77 -0.88
N VAL A 253 -17.43 -3.58 -2.13
CA VAL A 253 -16.92 -2.46 -2.92
C VAL A 253 -17.44 -1.18 -2.29
N LEU A 254 -16.52 -0.25 -2.01
CA LEU A 254 -16.85 1.03 -1.39
C LEU A 254 -16.90 2.13 -2.43
N ILE A 255 -15.90 2.18 -3.30
CA ILE A 255 -15.81 3.16 -4.38
C ILE A 255 -14.92 2.61 -5.50
N THR A 256 -15.24 2.96 -6.74
CA THR A 256 -14.43 2.65 -7.92
C THR A 256 -14.45 3.81 -8.90
N ARG A 257 -13.31 4.05 -9.56
CA ARG A 257 -13.15 5.13 -10.55
C ARG A 257 -12.32 4.65 -11.74
N HIS A 258 -12.91 4.74 -12.94
CA HIS A 258 -12.25 4.47 -14.22
C HIS A 258 -11.28 5.60 -14.60
N THR A 259 -10.11 5.26 -15.14
CA THR A 259 -9.05 6.24 -15.47
C THR A 259 -8.99 6.61 -16.95
N GLY A 260 -9.83 6.01 -17.81
CA GLY A 260 -9.95 6.41 -19.22
C GLY A 260 -9.16 5.57 -20.22
N TRP A 261 -8.85 4.32 -19.91
CA TRP A 261 -8.26 3.37 -20.87
C TRP A 261 -9.17 2.17 -21.14
N ASP A 262 -9.37 1.88 -22.42
CA ASP A 262 -10.09 0.71 -22.91
C ASP A 262 -9.16 -0.22 -23.69
N ILE A 263 -9.40 -1.52 -23.61
CA ILE A 263 -8.53 -2.50 -24.27
C ILE A 263 -8.66 -2.47 -25.80
N ASP A 264 -9.86 -2.19 -26.31
CA ASP A 264 -10.15 -2.25 -27.74
C ASP A 264 -9.92 -0.89 -28.40
N LYS A 265 -10.18 0.19 -27.67
CA LYS A 265 -10.11 1.58 -28.19
C LYS A 265 -8.85 2.33 -27.75
N GLY A 266 -8.13 1.85 -26.75
CA GLY A 266 -6.98 2.54 -26.18
C GLY A 266 -7.39 3.67 -25.22
N LEU A 267 -6.57 4.72 -25.14
CA LEU A 267 -6.86 5.89 -24.30
C LEU A 267 -8.03 6.69 -24.87
N GLU A 268 -8.91 7.14 -23.98
CA GLU A 268 -9.97 8.10 -24.32
C GLU A 268 -9.38 9.44 -24.80
N ASP A 269 -10.17 10.20 -25.55
CA ASP A 269 -9.84 11.59 -25.89
C ASP A 269 -9.98 12.48 -24.64
N GLU A 270 -8.90 13.18 -24.31
CA GLU A 270 -8.84 14.13 -23.19
C GLU A 270 -9.82 15.29 -23.34
N ASN A 271 -10.21 15.64 -24.57
CA ASN A 271 -11.12 16.75 -24.86
C ASN A 271 -12.61 16.39 -24.71
N THR A 272 -12.91 15.13 -24.39
CA THR A 272 -14.28 14.63 -24.16
C THR A 272 -14.47 14.25 -22.70
N ASN A 273 -15.72 14.15 -22.21
CA ASN A 273 -15.96 13.62 -20.86
C ASN A 273 -15.55 12.16 -20.73
N GLY A 274 -15.75 11.36 -21.78
CA GLY A 274 -15.42 9.94 -21.84
C GLY A 274 -16.09 9.11 -20.74
N LEU A 275 -15.75 7.82 -20.65
CA LEU A 275 -16.23 6.99 -19.55
C LEU A 275 -15.47 7.32 -18.25
N ARG A 276 -14.28 7.91 -18.28
CA ARG A 276 -13.54 8.23 -17.03
C ARG A 276 -14.31 9.17 -16.10
N ASN A 277 -15.21 9.98 -16.65
CA ASN A 277 -16.10 10.87 -15.91
C ASN A 277 -17.58 10.41 -15.92
N GLU A 278 -17.84 9.14 -16.28
CA GLU A 278 -19.17 8.51 -16.17
C GLU A 278 -19.13 7.17 -15.40
N ALA A 279 -18.11 6.34 -15.62
CA ALA A 279 -17.93 5.02 -15.02
C ALA A 279 -17.22 5.12 -13.65
N GLY A 280 -17.91 5.73 -12.69
CA GLY A 280 -17.50 5.74 -11.29
C GLY A 280 -18.70 5.52 -10.38
N PHE A 281 -18.51 4.73 -9.32
CA PHE A 281 -19.58 4.38 -8.39
C PHE A 281 -19.07 4.36 -6.97
N MET A 282 -19.94 4.79 -6.05
CA MET A 282 -19.71 4.76 -4.61
C MET A 282 -20.89 4.05 -3.94
N LEU A 283 -20.59 3.27 -2.90
CA LEU A 283 -21.60 2.64 -2.07
C LEU A 283 -22.28 3.70 -1.19
N ASN A 284 -23.60 3.80 -1.29
CA ASN A 284 -24.40 4.46 -0.27
C ASN A 284 -24.48 3.53 0.95
N THR A 285 -23.78 3.91 2.01
CA THR A 285 -23.59 3.10 3.22
C THR A 285 -24.84 2.94 4.06
N THR A 286 -25.93 3.66 3.76
CA THR A 286 -27.22 3.51 4.44
C THR A 286 -28.14 2.55 3.68
N SER A 287 -28.22 2.69 2.36
CA SER A 287 -29.12 1.86 1.53
C SER A 287 -28.49 0.56 1.04
N GLY A 288 -27.15 0.47 1.05
CA GLY A 288 -26.39 -0.65 0.49
C GLY A 288 -26.35 -0.69 -1.04
N LYS A 289 -26.78 0.40 -1.70
CA LYS A 289 -26.85 0.57 -3.15
C LYS A 289 -25.65 1.34 -3.69
N PHE A 290 -25.22 1.06 -4.91
CA PHE A 290 -24.22 1.85 -5.64
C PHE A 290 -24.87 3.04 -6.34
N GLU A 291 -24.27 4.20 -6.15
CA GLU A 291 -24.63 5.48 -6.77
C GLU A 291 -23.48 5.96 -7.65
N GLN A 292 -23.80 6.60 -8.77
CA GLN A 292 -22.77 7.11 -9.67
C GLN A 292 -21.98 8.23 -8.96
N TYR A 293 -20.65 8.10 -8.94
CA TYR A 293 -19.75 9.04 -8.28
C TYR A 293 -18.50 9.26 -9.14
N VAL A 294 -18.34 10.48 -9.64
CA VAL A 294 -17.32 10.84 -10.64
C VAL A 294 -16.51 12.07 -10.27
N SER A 295 -16.50 12.44 -8.98
CA SER A 295 -15.66 13.51 -8.44
C SER A 295 -14.38 12.92 -7.81
N PRO A 296 -13.20 13.55 -8.01
CA PRO A 296 -12.94 14.68 -8.86
C PRO A 296 -12.99 14.27 -10.34
N ARG A 297 -13.12 15.27 -11.21
CA ARG A 297 -13.02 15.08 -12.65
C ARG A 297 -11.59 14.64 -13.00
N ILE A 298 -11.48 13.64 -13.88
CA ILE A 298 -10.21 13.21 -14.46
C ILE A 298 -10.09 13.85 -15.85
N ASP A 299 -9.27 14.89 -15.96
CA ASP A 299 -9.08 15.61 -17.22
C ASP A 299 -8.23 14.81 -18.21
N LYS A 300 -7.05 14.38 -17.77
CA LYS A 300 -6.11 13.58 -18.57
C LYS A 300 -6.36 12.08 -18.36
N PRO A 301 -6.90 11.35 -19.35
CA PRO A 301 -7.05 9.90 -19.27
C PRO A 301 -5.69 9.21 -19.24
N PHE A 302 -5.61 8.08 -18.55
CA PHE A 302 -4.40 7.27 -18.51
C PHE A 302 -4.72 5.79 -18.32
N ASN A 303 -3.80 4.93 -18.76
CA ASN A 303 -3.84 3.50 -18.46
C ASN A 303 -3.07 3.26 -17.16
N ILE A 304 -3.75 2.75 -16.14
CA ILE A 304 -3.16 2.44 -14.84
C ILE A 304 -2.03 1.43 -14.95
N SER A 305 -2.05 0.58 -15.98
CA SER A 305 -1.05 -0.47 -16.20
C SER A 305 0.33 0.10 -16.57
N GLY A 306 0.37 1.18 -17.36
CA GLY A 306 1.61 1.64 -18.01
C GLY A 306 2.10 0.72 -19.14
N GLY A 307 1.87 -0.60 -19.02
CA GLY A 307 1.94 -1.58 -20.11
C GLY A 307 3.35 -2.04 -20.49
N LYS A 308 4.39 -1.50 -19.85
CA LYS A 308 5.80 -1.85 -20.09
C LYS A 308 6.67 -1.51 -18.87
N VAL A 309 7.90 -2.00 -18.89
CA VAL A 309 8.93 -1.62 -17.91
C VAL A 309 9.34 -0.16 -18.07
N PHE A 310 9.83 0.44 -16.98
CA PHE A 310 10.39 1.80 -16.95
C PHE A 310 11.64 1.86 -16.06
N SER A 311 12.46 2.88 -16.30
CA SER A 311 13.71 3.11 -15.56
C SER A 311 13.66 4.35 -14.64
N ASN A 312 12.85 5.36 -14.96
CA ASN A 312 12.76 6.60 -14.19
C ASN A 312 11.38 7.27 -14.35
N ALA A 313 11.16 8.36 -13.61
CA ALA A 313 9.89 9.10 -13.59
C ALA A 313 9.57 9.88 -14.88
N ASP A 314 10.54 10.08 -15.77
CA ASP A 314 10.33 10.72 -17.06
C ASP A 314 9.75 9.76 -18.12
N ASP A 315 9.78 8.44 -17.88
CA ASP A 315 9.22 7.45 -18.80
C ASP A 315 7.68 7.56 -18.85
N PRO A 316 7.04 7.63 -20.03
CA PRO A 316 5.59 7.60 -20.15
C PRO A 316 4.89 6.39 -19.50
N ALA A 317 5.60 5.27 -19.33
CA ALA A 317 5.09 4.10 -18.61
C ALA A 317 5.36 4.11 -17.11
N TYR A 318 6.08 5.11 -16.59
CA TYR A 318 6.27 5.27 -15.15
C TYR A 318 4.92 5.30 -14.45
N ARG A 319 4.78 4.46 -13.42
CA ARG A 319 3.59 4.44 -12.58
C ARG A 319 3.98 4.41 -11.12
N LYS A 320 3.36 5.28 -10.35
CA LYS A 320 3.46 5.32 -8.88
C LYS A 320 2.09 5.56 -8.29
N ALA A 321 1.70 4.71 -7.35
CA ALA A 321 0.51 4.90 -6.54
C ALA A 321 0.90 5.67 -5.27
N ILE A 322 0.09 6.65 -4.89
CA ILE A 322 0.23 7.48 -3.71
C ILE A 322 -1.11 7.42 -2.98
N ILE A 323 -1.13 6.77 -1.81
CA ILE A 323 -2.33 6.54 -1.01
C ILE A 323 -2.14 7.27 0.32
N ALA A 324 -2.91 8.33 0.51
CA ALA A 324 -2.98 9.07 1.77
C ALA A 324 -4.14 8.54 2.61
N LEU A 325 -3.82 8.16 3.84
CA LEU A 325 -4.75 7.72 4.87
C LEU A 325 -4.74 8.77 5.97
N GLU A 326 -5.59 9.78 5.83
CA GLU A 326 -5.74 10.84 6.84
C GLU A 326 -6.62 10.33 7.98
N PRO A 327 -6.26 10.49 9.26
CA PRO A 327 -7.07 10.01 10.37
C PRO A 327 -8.44 10.68 10.41
N ASN A 328 -9.51 9.90 10.43
CA ASN A 328 -10.84 10.43 10.74
C ASN A 328 -11.04 10.44 12.26
N LEU A 329 -10.69 11.55 12.91
CA LEU A 329 -10.74 11.67 14.37
C LEU A 329 -12.17 11.76 14.95
N VAL A 330 -13.18 12.01 14.10
CA VAL A 330 -14.58 12.16 14.53
C VAL A 330 -15.30 10.82 14.54
N GLU A 331 -15.26 10.09 13.44
CA GLU A 331 -16.02 8.82 13.31
C GLU A 331 -15.14 7.57 13.42
N GLY A 332 -13.81 7.72 13.43
CA GLY A 332 -12.86 6.62 13.36
C GLY A 332 -12.53 6.22 11.91
N GLY A 333 -11.44 5.46 11.73
CA GLY A 333 -10.96 5.07 10.41
C GLY A 333 -10.15 6.16 9.71
N PHE A 334 -10.34 6.31 8.40
CA PHE A 334 -9.53 7.17 7.55
C PHE A 334 -10.37 8.00 6.57
N ILE A 335 -9.86 9.16 6.20
CA ILE A 335 -10.20 9.89 4.98
C ILE A 335 -9.13 9.50 3.94
N ILE A 336 -9.57 8.91 2.83
CA ILE A 336 -8.69 8.22 1.89
C ILE A 336 -8.60 9.00 0.58
N THR A 337 -7.39 9.37 0.20
CA THR A 337 -7.10 9.95 -1.12
C THR A 337 -6.14 9.04 -1.87
N VAL A 338 -6.49 8.70 -3.11
CA VAL A 338 -5.66 7.88 -4.00
C VAL A 338 -5.27 8.69 -5.22
N THR A 339 -3.98 8.94 -5.36
CA THR A 339 -3.36 9.62 -6.50
C THR A 339 -2.51 8.62 -7.28
N ILE A 340 -2.63 8.65 -8.61
CA ILE A 340 -1.72 7.91 -9.49
C ILE A 340 -0.84 8.92 -10.22
N GLN A 341 0.47 8.74 -10.09
CA GLN A 341 1.42 9.39 -10.99
C GLN A 341 1.60 8.50 -12.23
N HIS A 342 1.44 9.09 -13.41
CA HIS A 342 1.62 8.45 -14.70
C HIS A 342 2.55 9.32 -15.57
N GLY A 343 3.79 8.84 -15.75
CA GLY A 343 4.87 9.72 -16.21
C GLY A 343 5.08 10.89 -15.26
N LYS A 344 5.01 12.11 -15.80
CA LYS A 344 5.16 13.38 -15.04
C LYS A 344 3.86 13.88 -14.42
N GLU A 345 2.73 13.35 -14.86
CA GLU A 345 1.41 13.81 -14.44
C GLU A 345 0.99 13.11 -13.15
N LYS A 346 0.35 13.85 -12.23
CA LYS A 346 -0.27 13.30 -11.02
C LYS A 346 -1.78 13.54 -11.11
N THR A 347 -2.55 12.47 -11.02
CA THR A 347 -4.02 12.53 -11.08
C THR A 347 -4.60 11.97 -9.79
N VAL A 348 -5.38 12.79 -9.08
CA VAL A 348 -6.22 12.32 -7.97
C VAL A 348 -7.38 11.54 -8.59
N VAL A 349 -7.47 10.25 -8.26
CA VAL A 349 -8.50 9.36 -8.82
C VAL A 349 -9.66 9.21 -7.85
N ILE A 350 -9.36 9.07 -6.56
CA ILE A 350 -10.33 9.09 -5.46
C ILE A 350 -9.87 10.18 -4.50
N GLU A 351 -10.75 11.12 -4.18
CA GLU A 351 -10.46 12.25 -3.30
C GLU A 351 -11.31 12.14 -2.04
N GLU A 352 -10.65 12.24 -0.89
CA GLU A 352 -11.26 12.42 0.43
C GLU A 352 -12.42 11.45 0.73
N TYR A 353 -12.28 10.18 0.33
CA TYR A 353 -13.28 9.16 0.64
C TYR A 353 -13.27 8.88 2.15
N VAL A 354 -14.34 9.25 2.85
CA VAL A 354 -14.49 9.01 4.28
C VAL A 354 -14.83 7.54 4.51
N TYR A 355 -13.89 6.80 5.09
CA TYR A 355 -14.08 5.40 5.47
C TYR A 355 -15.05 5.32 6.66
N PRO A 356 -16.20 4.66 6.52
CA PRO A 356 -17.23 4.72 7.54
C PRO A 356 -16.91 3.82 8.73
N SER A 357 -17.51 4.10 9.89
CA SER A 357 -17.42 3.27 11.10
C SER A 357 -18.39 2.09 11.11
N SER A 358 -19.43 2.15 10.29
CA SER A 358 -20.33 1.05 9.96
C SER A 358 -20.99 1.32 8.61
N LEU A 359 -21.43 0.27 7.93
CA LEU A 359 -22.16 0.41 6.68
C LEU A 359 -23.15 -0.73 6.48
N SER A 360 -24.12 -0.49 5.62
CA SER A 360 -24.94 -1.49 4.96
C SER A 360 -24.45 -1.68 3.52
N TYR A 361 -24.44 -2.92 3.02
CA TYR A 361 -24.12 -3.23 1.63
C TYR A 361 -24.97 -4.39 1.10
N THR A 362 -25.15 -4.45 -0.20
CA THR A 362 -25.84 -5.56 -0.87
C THR A 362 -24.92 -6.79 -0.95
N GLU A 363 -25.29 -7.88 -0.28
CA GLU A 363 -24.58 -9.16 -0.37
C GLU A 363 -25.15 -9.99 -1.53
N ASN A 364 -24.83 -9.57 -2.77
CA ASN A 364 -25.33 -10.20 -4.00
C ASN A 364 -24.54 -11.45 -4.44
N GLY A 365 -23.53 -11.88 -3.68
CA GLY A 365 -22.67 -13.04 -4.00
C GLY A 365 -22.97 -14.33 -3.21
N ILE A 366 -24.18 -14.52 -2.68
CA ILE A 366 -24.49 -15.62 -1.74
C ILE A 366 -24.80 -16.93 -2.48
N PRO A 367 -24.05 -18.02 -2.26
CA PRO A 367 -24.47 -19.37 -2.65
C PRO A 367 -25.46 -19.93 -1.61
N ILE A 368 -26.44 -20.73 -2.05
CA ILE A 368 -27.27 -21.48 -1.09
C ILE A 368 -26.55 -22.74 -0.66
N ARG A 369 -26.14 -22.81 0.60
CA ARG A 369 -25.71 -24.07 1.24
C ARG A 369 -26.89 -24.66 2.00
N VAL A 370 -27.53 -25.66 1.43
CA VAL A 370 -28.59 -26.42 2.10
C VAL A 370 -27.96 -27.38 3.12
N ALA A 371 -28.56 -27.46 4.30
CA ALA A 371 -28.05 -28.26 5.42
C ALA A 371 -28.06 -29.79 5.17
N SER A 372 -28.61 -30.25 4.04
CA SER A 372 -28.90 -31.66 3.73
C SER A 372 -27.85 -32.41 2.89
N GLY A 373 -26.66 -31.84 2.66
CA GLY A 373 -25.62 -32.51 1.86
C GLY A 373 -25.84 -32.47 0.34
N ASP A 374 -26.89 -31.79 -0.13
CA ASP A 374 -27.09 -31.48 -1.54
C ASP A 374 -26.03 -30.47 -2.03
N PRO A 375 -25.61 -30.56 -3.31
CA PRO A 375 -24.70 -29.58 -3.86
C PRO A 375 -25.31 -28.17 -3.79
N PRO A 376 -24.54 -27.14 -3.37
CA PRO A 376 -25.01 -25.77 -3.37
C PRO A 376 -25.59 -25.42 -4.74
N THR A 377 -26.80 -24.86 -4.79
CA THR A 377 -27.38 -24.39 -6.06
C THR A 377 -27.30 -22.87 -6.09
N PRO A 378 -26.78 -22.25 -7.18
CA PRO A 378 -26.82 -20.80 -7.32
C PRO A 378 -28.28 -20.36 -7.37
N ILE A 379 -28.65 -19.36 -6.56
CA ILE A 379 -29.98 -18.77 -6.65
C ILE A 379 -29.85 -17.28 -6.89
N TRP A 380 -30.37 -16.90 -8.05
CA TRP A 380 -30.48 -15.51 -8.46
C TRP A 380 -31.59 -14.83 -7.65
N TYR A 381 -31.21 -13.84 -6.86
CA TYR A 381 -32.16 -12.94 -6.19
C TYR A 381 -32.29 -11.66 -7.01
N GLN A 382 -33.51 -11.33 -7.42
CA GLN A 382 -33.79 -10.05 -8.07
C GLN A 382 -33.56 -8.88 -7.12
N ASN A 383 -33.86 -9.06 -5.83
CA ASN A 383 -33.59 -8.12 -4.76
C ASN A 383 -32.66 -8.81 -3.75
N PRO A 384 -31.33 -8.73 -3.94
CA PRO A 384 -30.39 -9.36 -3.02
C PRO A 384 -30.47 -8.69 -1.63
N PRO A 385 -30.04 -9.40 -0.58
CA PRO A 385 -30.19 -8.92 0.78
C PRO A 385 -29.21 -7.78 1.05
N VAL A 386 -29.65 -6.82 1.86
CA VAL A 386 -28.78 -5.81 2.46
C VAL A 386 -28.27 -6.34 3.79
N THR A 387 -26.97 -6.19 4.03
CA THR A 387 -26.27 -6.68 5.21
C THR A 387 -25.48 -5.56 5.86
N ASP A 388 -25.63 -5.45 7.17
CA ASP A 388 -24.83 -4.52 7.98
C ASP A 388 -23.47 -5.11 8.36
N LEU A 389 -22.46 -4.24 8.34
CA LEU A 389 -21.07 -4.48 8.67
C LEU A 389 -20.58 -3.40 9.64
N SER A 390 -20.14 -3.83 10.83
CA SER A 390 -19.45 -2.96 11.80
C SER A 390 -17.98 -2.86 11.44
N LEU A 391 -17.46 -1.64 11.35
CA LEU A 391 -16.07 -1.34 10.97
C LEU A 391 -15.33 -0.74 12.15
N ASN A 392 -15.19 -1.54 13.22
CA ASN A 392 -14.45 -1.11 14.40
C ASN A 392 -13.03 -0.74 13.99
N THR A 393 -12.65 0.51 14.21
CA THR A 393 -11.31 1.02 13.88
C THR A 393 -10.25 0.23 14.67
N PRO A 394 -9.37 -0.54 14.00
CA PRO A 394 -8.32 -1.27 14.69
C PRO A 394 -7.36 -0.31 15.41
N GLN A 395 -6.87 -0.71 16.58
CA GLN A 395 -5.87 0.10 17.29
C GLN A 395 -4.51 0.03 16.61
N LYS A 396 -4.24 -1.10 15.95
CA LYS A 396 -3.04 -1.33 15.16
C LYS A 396 -3.42 -1.92 13.82
N LEU A 397 -2.75 -1.46 12.78
CA LEU A 397 -2.88 -2.00 11.43
C LEU A 397 -1.52 -2.47 10.93
N LEU A 398 -1.56 -3.49 10.09
CA LEU A 398 -0.43 -4.00 9.34
C LEU A 398 -0.71 -3.84 7.85
N VAL A 399 0.32 -3.42 7.11
CA VAL A 399 0.24 -3.19 5.66
C VAL A 399 0.81 -4.37 4.88
N GLY A 400 0.19 -4.66 3.74
CA GLY A 400 0.75 -5.59 2.77
C GLY A 400 0.26 -5.31 1.36
N PHE A 401 0.82 -6.07 0.43
CA PHE A 401 0.58 -5.93 -1.00
C PHE A 401 0.36 -7.30 -1.62
N MET A 402 -0.48 -7.34 -2.64
CA MET A 402 -0.80 -8.53 -3.38
C MET A 402 -1.03 -8.20 -4.84
N ALA A 403 -0.75 -9.14 -5.73
CA ALA A 403 -1.20 -9.10 -7.10
C ALA A 403 -1.80 -10.44 -7.48
N SER A 404 -2.76 -10.42 -8.40
CA SER A 404 -3.33 -11.65 -8.92
C SER A 404 -3.56 -11.59 -10.42
N THR A 405 -3.69 -12.78 -11.02
CA THR A 405 -4.04 -12.97 -12.42
C THR A 405 -5.08 -14.06 -12.57
N GLY A 406 -6.00 -13.88 -13.51
CA GLY A 406 -7.01 -14.88 -13.88
C GLY A 406 -6.50 -15.91 -14.90
N GLN A 407 -7.44 -16.68 -15.45
CA GLN A 407 -7.16 -17.80 -16.37
C GLN A 407 -6.82 -17.36 -17.81
N LEU A 408 -7.25 -16.16 -18.19
CA LEU A 408 -7.23 -15.71 -19.58
C LEU A 408 -5.85 -15.19 -20.00
N THR A 409 -5.24 -14.35 -19.16
CA THR A 409 -4.08 -13.56 -19.57
C THR A 409 -2.96 -13.63 -18.54
N ALA A 410 -1.76 -13.99 -19.01
CA ALA A 410 -0.54 -13.92 -18.22
C ALA A 410 -0.12 -12.45 -18.08
N HIS A 411 0.12 -12.02 -16.84
CA HIS A 411 0.43 -10.64 -16.55
C HIS A 411 1.53 -10.53 -15.50
N THR A 412 2.51 -9.67 -15.81
CA THR A 412 3.62 -9.35 -14.94
C THR A 412 3.25 -8.15 -14.09
N ASN A 413 3.17 -8.39 -12.77
CA ASN A 413 2.91 -7.37 -11.77
C ASN A 413 4.15 -7.25 -10.87
N VAL A 414 4.66 -6.04 -10.66
CA VAL A 414 5.90 -5.78 -9.92
C VAL A 414 5.75 -4.56 -9.05
N ILE A 415 6.35 -4.58 -7.85
CA ILE A 415 6.60 -3.39 -7.04
C ILE A 415 8.11 -3.12 -7.03
N LYS A 416 8.52 -1.89 -7.36
CA LYS A 416 9.95 -1.49 -7.44
C LYS A 416 10.43 -0.84 -6.16
N ASN A 417 9.82 0.28 -5.81
CA ASN A 417 10.19 1.10 -4.66
C ASN A 417 8.95 1.30 -3.80
N LEU A 418 9.05 1.05 -2.51
CA LEU A 418 7.99 1.21 -1.52
C LEU A 418 8.46 2.19 -0.45
N ARG A 419 7.67 3.23 -0.22
CA ARG A 419 7.85 4.21 0.84
C ARG A 419 6.56 4.27 1.66
N ILE A 420 6.69 4.22 2.97
CA ILE A 420 5.58 4.42 3.89
C ILE A 420 6.05 5.37 4.97
N THR A 421 5.35 6.48 5.14
CA THR A 421 5.67 7.49 6.16
C THR A 421 4.40 7.83 6.93
N PRO A 422 4.50 8.43 8.13
CA PRO A 422 3.35 9.13 8.67
C PRO A 422 2.90 10.20 7.67
N LEU A 423 1.60 10.48 7.63
CA LEU A 423 1.04 11.42 6.65
C LEU A 423 1.68 12.81 6.73
N TYR A 424 1.96 13.26 7.95
CA TYR A 424 2.54 14.56 8.28
C TYR A 424 3.95 14.42 8.86
N GLY A 425 4.68 13.37 8.48
CA GLY A 425 6.12 13.29 8.75
C GLY A 425 6.89 14.31 7.91
N ALA A 426 8.05 14.75 8.39
CA ALA A 426 8.95 15.60 7.62
C ALA A 426 9.25 14.96 6.26
N ARG A 427 9.53 15.79 5.25
CA ARG A 427 9.87 15.35 3.90
C ARG A 427 11.20 15.95 3.53
N SER A 428 12.11 15.05 3.19
CA SER A 428 13.41 15.40 2.65
C SER A 428 13.52 14.95 1.20
N GLU A 429 14.17 15.77 0.39
CA GLU A 429 14.42 15.51 -1.03
C GLU A 429 15.92 15.35 -1.28
N ASP A 430 16.28 14.60 -2.32
CA ASP A 430 17.69 14.42 -2.70
C ASP A 430 18.25 15.73 -3.28
N ASP A 431 19.46 16.08 -2.88
CA ASP A 431 20.20 17.24 -3.36
C ASP A 431 21.40 16.81 -4.18
N ILE A 432 21.40 17.13 -5.47
CA ILE A 432 22.45 16.72 -6.41
C ILE A 432 23.13 17.95 -6.97
N TYR A 433 24.44 18.04 -6.78
CA TYR A 433 25.26 19.15 -7.24
C TYR A 433 26.44 18.65 -8.07
N ASP A 434 26.74 19.38 -9.14
CA ASP A 434 28.01 19.29 -9.85
C ASP A 434 28.93 20.40 -9.34
N HIS A 435 30.17 20.07 -9.01
CA HIS A 435 31.12 21.05 -8.49
C HIS A 435 32.52 20.84 -9.06
N ARG A 436 33.23 21.96 -9.25
CA ARG A 436 34.66 21.93 -9.56
C ARG A 436 35.47 21.57 -8.32
N ARG A 437 36.78 21.33 -8.46
CA ARG A 437 37.66 20.97 -7.33
C ARG A 437 37.53 21.94 -6.14
N GLY A 438 37.43 21.38 -4.92
CA GLY A 438 37.55 22.13 -3.67
C GLY A 438 36.40 21.86 -2.70
N PRO A 439 36.37 22.56 -1.55
CA PRO A 439 35.27 22.47 -0.60
C PRO A 439 33.95 22.95 -1.23
N VAL A 440 32.86 22.25 -0.91
CA VAL A 440 31.51 22.55 -1.40
C VAL A 440 30.61 22.87 -0.23
N THR A 441 29.79 23.90 -0.35
CA THR A 441 28.72 24.21 0.61
C THR A 441 27.38 24.00 -0.07
N VAL A 442 26.48 23.30 0.61
CA VAL A 442 25.12 23.03 0.15
C VAL A 442 24.11 23.32 1.25
N ARG A 443 22.86 23.59 0.86
CA ARG A 443 21.76 23.91 1.76
C ARG A 443 20.64 22.89 1.57
N PRO A 444 20.79 21.70 2.17
CA PRO A 444 19.89 20.58 1.88
C PRO A 444 18.48 20.82 2.40
N LEU A 445 18.28 21.79 3.29
CA LEU A 445 16.96 22.04 3.90
C LEU A 445 16.09 23.02 3.12
N GLU A 446 16.58 23.60 2.01
CA GLU A 446 15.82 24.62 1.25
C GLU A 446 14.59 24.06 0.52
N ASN A 447 14.65 22.79 0.10
CA ASN A 447 13.56 22.04 -0.56
C ASN A 447 12.79 21.12 0.39
N ASP A 448 13.29 20.93 1.61
CA ASP A 448 12.68 20.11 2.65
C ASP A 448 11.51 20.81 3.35
N LYS A 449 10.62 20.02 3.96
CA LYS A 449 9.45 20.56 4.69
C LYS A 449 9.09 19.72 5.91
N ALA A 450 8.60 20.37 6.95
CA ALA A 450 7.92 19.72 8.07
C ALA A 450 6.56 20.35 8.34
N TYR A 451 5.83 19.78 9.30
CA TYR A 451 4.44 20.13 9.56
C TYR A 451 4.29 20.85 10.90
N GLN A 452 3.29 21.72 10.96
CA GLN A 452 2.80 22.33 12.18
C GLN A 452 1.27 22.24 12.21
N ASP A 453 0.71 21.98 13.40
CA ASP A 453 -0.74 22.03 13.59
C ASP A 453 -1.28 23.44 13.28
N GLY A 454 -2.38 23.49 12.53
CA GLY A 454 -3.12 24.71 12.22
C GLY A 454 -4.58 24.62 12.63
N SER A 455 -5.38 25.63 12.30
CA SER A 455 -6.84 25.64 12.51
C SER A 455 -7.58 24.78 11.47
N GLY A 456 -7.08 23.58 11.18
CA GLY A 456 -7.49 22.71 10.09
C GLY A 456 -6.41 21.69 9.76
N LYS A 457 -6.17 21.44 8.46
CA LYS A 457 -5.09 20.56 7.99
C LYS A 457 -3.71 21.12 8.40
N PRO A 458 -2.78 20.28 8.86
CA PRO A 458 -1.42 20.71 9.18
C PRO A 458 -0.74 21.45 8.02
N SER A 459 -0.04 22.55 8.30
CA SER A 459 0.67 23.33 7.28
C SER A 459 2.07 22.77 7.06
N ALA A 460 2.47 22.63 5.79
CA ALA A 460 3.80 22.18 5.41
C ALA A 460 4.70 23.36 5.04
N ASP A 461 5.83 23.52 5.72
CA ASP A 461 6.79 24.61 5.46
C ASP A 461 8.22 24.15 5.81
N LYS A 462 9.23 24.73 5.16
CA LYS A 462 10.63 24.52 5.54
C LYS A 462 10.89 25.11 6.92
N ASP A 463 10.24 26.22 7.25
CA ASP A 463 10.41 26.92 8.52
C ASP A 463 9.81 26.13 9.69
N ASN A 464 9.15 25.00 9.45
CA ASN A 464 8.70 24.07 10.48
C ASN A 464 9.75 23.00 10.83
N LEU A 465 10.85 22.91 10.08
CA LEU A 465 11.95 21.98 10.36
C LEU A 465 12.67 22.35 11.66
N ASP A 466 13.28 21.34 12.27
CA ASP A 466 14.25 21.48 13.35
C ASP A 466 15.66 21.22 12.82
N PRO A 467 16.44 22.26 12.44
CA PRO A 467 17.80 22.09 11.91
C PRO A 467 18.74 21.32 12.83
N GLU A 468 18.55 21.40 14.16
CA GLU A 468 19.36 20.68 15.16
C GLU A 468 19.07 19.18 15.15
N SER A 469 17.96 18.76 14.55
CA SER A 469 17.52 17.37 14.51
C SER A 469 18.10 16.55 13.36
N LEU A 470 18.84 17.17 12.44
CA LEU A 470 19.47 16.49 11.30
C LEU A 470 20.39 15.37 11.80
N ARG A 471 20.34 14.21 11.13
CA ARG A 471 21.27 13.11 11.41
C ARG A 471 21.90 12.62 10.14
N PHE A 472 23.21 12.45 10.14
CA PHE A 472 23.90 11.78 9.04
C PHE A 472 23.76 10.26 9.12
N TRP A 473 23.67 9.64 7.95
CA TRP A 473 23.59 8.20 7.76
C TRP A 473 24.63 7.74 6.74
N THR A 474 25.29 6.63 7.04
CA THR A 474 26.31 6.00 6.16
C THR A 474 25.74 4.86 5.34
N SER A 475 24.60 4.32 5.76
CA SER A 475 23.78 3.33 5.05
C SER A 475 22.34 3.44 5.56
N GLU A 476 21.36 2.77 4.92
CA GLU A 476 19.98 2.70 5.43
C GLU A 476 19.86 2.14 6.88
N LYS A 477 20.93 1.56 7.42
CA LYS A 477 20.95 0.92 8.74
C LYS A 477 21.83 1.63 9.75
N ASN A 478 22.68 2.54 9.31
CA ASN A 478 23.76 3.08 10.12
C ASN A 478 23.62 4.60 10.23
N CYS A 479 22.79 5.02 11.18
CA CYS A 479 22.75 6.40 11.65
C CYS A 479 24.00 6.70 12.48
N LEU A 480 24.60 7.87 12.28
CA LEU A 480 25.71 8.33 13.11
C LEU A 480 25.25 8.85 14.48
N GLY A 481 23.94 9.08 14.65
CA GLY A 481 23.33 9.57 15.89
C GLY A 481 22.96 11.05 15.84
N ALA A 482 22.21 11.49 16.84
CA ALA A 482 21.85 12.89 17.02
C ALA A 482 23.09 13.75 17.32
N SER A 483 23.12 14.97 16.79
CA SER A 483 24.20 15.94 16.99
C SER A 483 25.60 15.47 16.53
N VAL A 484 25.68 14.41 15.71
CA VAL A 484 26.92 13.98 15.05
C VAL A 484 27.00 14.61 13.67
N PHE A 485 27.52 15.83 13.64
CA PHE A 485 27.54 16.67 12.44
C PHE A 485 28.85 16.62 11.66
N ARG A 486 29.73 15.65 11.93
CA ARG A 486 30.99 15.48 11.19
C ARG A 486 31.21 14.01 10.85
N HIS A 487 31.48 13.72 9.59
CA HIS A 487 31.77 12.36 9.13
C HIS A 487 32.88 12.34 8.07
N GLU A 488 33.89 11.52 8.28
CA GLU A 488 34.96 11.30 7.31
C GLU A 488 34.67 10.03 6.50
N VAL A 489 34.68 10.16 5.17
CA VAL A 489 34.56 9.05 4.23
C VAL A 489 35.95 8.77 3.65
N THR A 490 36.53 7.63 4.05
CA THR A 490 37.87 7.21 3.63
C THR A 490 38.04 7.27 2.12
N GLY A 491 39.08 7.99 1.68
CA GLY A 491 39.38 8.13 0.25
C GLY A 491 38.53 9.15 -0.51
N GLN A 492 37.55 9.79 0.13
CA GLN A 492 36.70 10.81 -0.50
C GLN A 492 36.89 12.19 0.15
N GLY A 493 36.62 12.32 1.45
CA GLY A 493 36.62 13.63 2.12
C GLY A 493 35.87 13.65 3.44
N THR A 494 35.62 14.84 3.97
CA THR A 494 34.89 15.06 5.23
C THR A 494 33.61 15.85 5.00
N TRP A 495 32.50 15.35 5.51
CA TRP A 495 31.22 16.05 5.61
C TRP A 495 31.11 16.75 6.97
N VAL A 496 30.63 17.99 6.97
CA VAL A 496 30.37 18.80 8.16
C VAL A 496 29.01 19.49 8.02
N TYR A 497 28.13 19.41 9.01
CA TYR A 497 26.88 20.16 9.05
C TYR A 497 26.93 21.24 10.13
N ASP A 498 26.43 22.43 9.82
CA ASP A 498 26.23 23.53 10.76
C ASP A 498 24.72 23.81 10.89
N PRO A 499 24.07 23.44 12.01
CA PRO A 499 22.64 23.67 12.21
C PRO A 499 22.27 25.17 12.32
N GLY A 500 23.22 26.03 12.71
CA GLY A 500 22.97 27.48 12.81
C GLY A 500 22.96 28.17 11.45
N LEU A 501 23.63 27.60 10.46
CA LEU A 501 23.64 28.05 9.07
C LEU A 501 22.73 27.24 8.16
N GLU A 502 22.24 26.08 8.62
CA GLU A 502 21.50 25.09 7.81
C GLU A 502 22.33 24.61 6.60
N GLU A 503 23.65 24.58 6.74
CA GLU A 503 24.61 24.31 5.67
C GLU A 503 25.37 23.01 5.90
N VAL A 504 25.49 22.20 4.85
CA VAL A 504 26.40 21.04 4.79
C VAL A 504 27.60 21.41 3.94
N MET A 505 28.79 21.21 4.50
CA MET A 505 30.07 21.38 3.82
C MET A 505 30.72 20.03 3.53
N PHE A 506 31.22 19.85 2.31
CA PHE A 506 32.06 18.71 1.94
C PHE A 506 33.48 19.18 1.63
N PHE A 507 34.46 18.64 2.34
CA PHE A 507 35.89 18.88 2.14
C PHE A 507 36.53 17.68 1.46
N PRO A 508 36.68 17.65 0.12
CA PRO A 508 37.28 16.53 -0.57
C PRO A 508 38.77 16.40 -0.21
N ILE A 509 39.28 15.17 -0.16
CA ILE A 509 40.73 14.95 -0.12
C ILE A 509 41.36 15.50 -1.40
N LYS A 510 42.63 15.91 -1.31
CA LYS A 510 43.35 16.49 -2.45
C LYS A 510 43.36 15.52 -3.64
N GLY A 511 42.79 15.97 -4.76
CA GLY A 511 42.77 15.22 -6.01
C GLY A 511 41.61 14.25 -6.17
N PHE A 512 40.64 14.22 -5.24
CA PHE A 512 39.41 13.45 -5.40
C PHE A 512 38.62 13.91 -6.63
N THR A 513 38.14 12.94 -7.41
CA THR A 513 37.22 13.12 -8.53
C THR A 513 36.18 11.99 -8.48
N GLY A 514 34.97 12.28 -8.98
CA GLY A 514 33.84 11.35 -8.93
C GLY A 514 32.76 11.79 -7.96
N GLU A 515 31.85 10.86 -7.66
CA GLU A 515 30.70 11.08 -6.79
C GLU A 515 31.08 10.92 -5.31
N ALA A 516 30.82 11.94 -4.50
CA ALA A 516 30.77 11.85 -3.05
C ALA A 516 29.31 11.94 -2.59
N SER A 517 28.89 11.10 -1.64
CA SER A 517 27.53 11.16 -1.11
C SER A 517 27.44 10.88 0.39
N ILE A 518 26.43 11.48 1.03
CA ILE A 518 26.02 11.22 2.41
C ILE A 518 24.49 11.21 2.48
N MET A 519 23.91 10.38 3.36
CA MET A 519 22.47 10.38 3.60
C MET A 519 22.12 11.17 4.86
N TYR A 520 20.91 11.70 4.92
CA TYR A 520 20.40 12.36 6.11
C TYR A 520 18.90 12.12 6.34
N ASP A 521 18.47 12.27 7.59
CA ASP A 521 17.06 12.48 7.96
C ASP A 521 16.93 13.73 8.85
N ILE A 522 15.71 14.25 8.96
CA ILE A 522 15.35 15.39 9.79
C ILE A 522 13.91 15.26 10.30
N LYS A 523 13.52 16.02 11.32
CA LYS A 523 12.13 16.12 11.81
C LYS A 523 11.68 17.57 11.98
N GLY A 524 10.39 17.75 12.27
CA GLY A 524 9.84 19.05 12.61
C GLY A 524 10.20 19.49 14.03
N LYS A 525 10.05 20.79 14.33
CA LYS A 525 10.26 21.34 15.68
C LYS A 525 9.00 21.38 16.55
N TYR A 526 7.82 21.33 15.94
CA TYR A 526 6.54 21.46 16.65
C TYR A 526 5.90 20.10 16.93
N ALA A 527 5.34 19.94 18.13
CA ALA A 527 4.53 18.78 18.47
C ALA A 527 3.22 18.76 17.64
N PRO A 528 2.71 17.57 17.26
CA PRO A 528 3.28 16.24 17.51
C PRO A 528 4.39 15.82 16.51
N TYR A 529 4.65 16.61 15.47
CA TYR A 529 5.55 16.28 14.35
C TYR A 529 7.05 16.35 14.67
N ASN A 530 7.40 16.67 15.92
CA ASN A 530 8.76 16.63 16.45
C ASN A 530 9.14 15.30 17.11
N ASP A 531 8.23 14.33 17.13
CA ASP A 531 8.51 12.95 17.56
C ASP A 531 9.38 12.22 16.51
N GLU A 532 10.16 11.24 16.96
CA GLU A 532 11.02 10.41 16.11
C GLU A 532 10.24 9.65 15.03
N ASN A 533 8.97 9.30 15.29
CA ASN A 533 8.14 8.62 14.30
C ASN A 533 7.82 9.49 13.07
N TYR A 534 7.89 10.82 13.19
CA TYR A 534 7.61 11.79 12.13
C TYR A 534 8.86 12.27 11.38
N ARG A 535 10.00 11.59 11.53
CA ARG A 535 11.19 11.87 10.73
C ARG A 535 10.96 11.65 9.23
N SER A 536 11.72 12.38 8.44
CA SER A 536 11.77 12.20 7.00
C SER A 536 12.37 10.86 6.61
N SER A 537 11.96 10.37 5.43
CA SER A 537 12.74 9.31 4.77
C SER A 537 14.16 9.81 4.51
N LEU A 538 15.12 8.88 4.43
CA LEU A 538 16.48 9.23 4.08
C LEU A 538 16.52 9.93 2.71
N ALA A 539 17.12 11.12 2.70
CA ALA A 539 17.51 11.84 1.50
C ALA A 539 19.03 11.75 1.32
N ARG A 540 19.50 12.01 0.10
CA ARG A 540 20.92 11.97 -0.29
C ARG A 540 21.39 13.36 -0.66
N ILE A 541 22.54 13.74 -0.13
CA ILE A 541 23.34 14.82 -0.67
C ILE A 541 24.41 14.19 -1.55
N VAL A 542 24.45 14.56 -2.83
CA VAL A 542 25.36 14.02 -3.84
C VAL A 542 26.16 15.16 -4.46
N ILE A 543 27.48 15.06 -4.40
CA ILE A 543 28.41 16.00 -5.04
C ILE A 543 29.21 15.26 -6.10
N ASN A 544 29.02 15.62 -7.37
CA ASN A 544 29.84 15.15 -8.48
C ASN A 544 31.01 16.09 -8.69
N ILE A 545 32.22 15.64 -8.34
CA ILE A 545 33.43 16.44 -8.48
C ILE A 545 34.15 16.08 -9.79
N ALA A 546 34.27 17.05 -10.69
CA ALA A 546 35.06 16.90 -11.91
C ALA A 546 35.79 18.18 -12.32
N ASP A 547 36.86 18.01 -13.09
CA ASP A 547 37.77 19.10 -13.49
C ASP A 547 37.15 20.12 -14.43
N ASN A 548 36.13 19.68 -15.16
CA ASN A 548 35.45 20.38 -16.25
C ASN A 548 34.07 20.92 -15.87
N GLN A 549 33.67 20.85 -14.59
CA GLN A 549 32.47 21.51 -14.10
C GLN A 549 32.72 23.02 -13.92
N PRO A 550 31.70 23.88 -14.09
CA PRO A 550 31.84 25.34 -14.02
C PRO A 550 32.46 25.83 -12.71
#